data_AF-A0A151QL40-F1
#
_entry.id   AF-A0A151QL40-F1
#
_cell.length_a   1.000
_cell.length_b   1.000
_cell.length_c   1.000
_cell.angle_alpha   90.00
_cell.angle_beta   90.00
_cell.angle_gamma   90.00
#
_symmetry.space_group_name_H-M   'P 1'
#
loop_
_entity.id
_entity.type
_entity.pdbx_description
1 polymer ?
#
loop_
_entity_poly.entity_id
_entity_poly.type
_entity_poly.pdbx_seq_one_letter_code
_entity_poly.pdbx_strand_id
1 'polypeptide(L)'
;MLQRLGFNCKWRQWIMECLVSAKVSVLVNGSPTEEFTTQRGLRQGDPLAPFLFLVVAEGMSGMMREAVNKGLYTRYRVGKDQVEVNMLQFADDTLFLGEATKTNIITRYFTMV
;
A
#
# COMPACT_ATOMS: atom_id res chain seq x y z
N MET A 1 7.89 -5.71 5.18
CA MET A 1 6.77 -6.38 4.48
C MET A 1 7.23 -7.59 3.66
N LEU A 2 8.08 -7.40 2.63
CA LEU A 2 8.55 -8.49 1.77
C LEU A 2 9.16 -9.70 2.53
N GLN A 3 9.92 -9.45 3.58
CA GLN A 3 10.45 -10.53 4.42
C GLN A 3 9.33 -11.35 5.11
N ARG A 4 8.26 -10.70 5.55
CA ARG A 4 7.11 -11.37 6.19
C ARG A 4 6.28 -12.18 5.21
N LEU A 5 6.28 -11.80 3.93
CA LEU A 5 5.66 -12.54 2.84
C LEU A 5 6.53 -13.68 2.30
N GLY A 6 7.70 -13.95 2.90
CA GLY A 6 8.57 -15.07 2.55
C GLY A 6 9.56 -14.81 1.42
N PHE A 7 9.67 -13.58 0.92
CA PHE A 7 10.67 -13.26 -0.11
C PHE A 7 12.09 -13.37 0.45
N ASN A 8 12.94 -14.10 -0.27
CA ASN A 8 14.32 -14.35 0.16
C ASN A 8 15.18 -13.07 0.19
N CYS A 9 16.35 -13.13 0.83
CA CYS A 9 17.24 -11.96 0.97
C CYS A 9 17.65 -11.37 -0.39
N LYS A 10 18.08 -12.22 -1.32
CA LYS A 10 18.59 -11.80 -2.63
C LYS A 10 17.55 -11.04 -3.45
N TRP A 11 16.32 -11.56 -3.50
CA TRP A 11 15.23 -10.94 -4.23
C TRP A 11 14.84 -9.59 -3.62
N ARG A 12 14.79 -9.50 -2.28
CA ARG A 12 14.57 -8.22 -1.59
C ARG A 12 15.65 -7.19 -1.92
N GLN A 13 16.90 -7.62 -2.00
CA GLN A 13 18.01 -6.74 -2.36
C GLN A 13 17.84 -6.22 -3.80
N TRP A 14 17.48 -7.07 -4.76
CA TRP A 14 17.21 -6.62 -6.13
C TRP A 14 16.11 -5.57 -6.22
N ILE A 15 15.01 -5.75 -5.51
CA ILE A 15 13.94 -4.73 -5.46
C ILE A 15 14.45 -3.44 -4.85
N MET A 16 15.21 -3.51 -3.76
CA MET A 16 15.79 -2.32 -3.13
C MET A 16 16.73 -1.57 -4.07
N GLU A 17 17.56 -2.28 -4.84
CA GLU A 17 18.41 -1.66 -5.86
C GLU A 17 17.56 -0.94 -6.91
N CYS A 18 16.51 -1.57 -7.45
CA CYS A 18 15.60 -0.93 -8.41
C CYS A 18 14.92 0.34 -7.85
N LEU A 19 14.58 0.34 -6.56
CA LEU A 19 13.93 1.48 -5.91
C LEU A 19 14.88 2.65 -5.63
N VAL A 20 16.16 2.38 -5.37
CA VAL A 20 17.14 3.40 -4.96
C VAL A 20 17.97 3.92 -6.13
N SER A 21 18.17 3.11 -7.18
CA SER A 21 19.01 3.48 -8.33
C SER A 21 18.35 4.50 -9.27
N ALA A 22 17.06 4.78 -9.11
CA ALA A 22 16.31 5.66 -9.99
C ALA A 22 16.77 7.12 -9.85
N LYS A 23 17.21 7.70 -10.97
CA LYS A 23 17.47 9.13 -11.14
C LYS A 23 16.48 9.73 -12.11
N VAL A 24 16.12 10.99 -11.87
CA VAL A 24 15.15 11.72 -12.69
C VAL A 24 15.66 13.14 -12.91
N SER A 25 15.38 13.69 -14.09
CA SER A 25 15.52 15.10 -14.43
C SER A 25 14.14 15.64 -14.80
N VAL A 26 13.87 16.92 -14.52
CA VAL A 26 12.63 17.58 -14.96
C VAL A 26 12.94 18.36 -16.24
N LEU A 27 12.03 18.33 -17.22
CA LEU A 27 12.15 19.17 -18.41
C LEU A 27 11.53 20.55 -18.11
N VAL A 28 12.33 21.60 -18.25
CA VAL A 28 11.89 23.01 -18.16
C VAL A 28 12.03 23.63 -19.53
N ASN A 29 10.91 24.02 -20.14
CA ASN A 29 10.86 24.52 -21.53
C ASN A 29 11.51 23.58 -22.56
N GLY A 30 11.39 22.27 -22.34
CA GLY A 30 11.99 21.24 -23.21
C GLY A 30 13.45 20.91 -22.91
N SER A 31 14.12 21.65 -22.01
CA SER A 31 15.50 21.39 -21.61
C SER A 31 15.56 20.66 -20.26
N PRO A 32 16.37 19.60 -20.12
CA PRO A 32 16.50 18.87 -18.85
C PRO A 32 17.23 19.68 -17.79
N THR A 33 16.77 19.59 -16.54
CA THR A 33 17.52 20.01 -15.35
C THR A 33 18.64 19.01 -15.04
N GLU A 34 19.46 19.33 -14.04
CA GLU A 34 20.33 18.34 -13.42
C GLU A 34 19.52 17.14 -12.89
N GLU A 35 20.15 15.96 -12.94
CA GLU A 35 19.57 14.74 -12.39
C GLU A 35 19.60 14.76 -10.86
N PHE A 36 18.54 14.22 -10.26
CA PHE A 36 18.47 13.99 -8.83
C PHE A 36 17.90 12.61 -8.53
N THR A 37 18.26 12.06 -7.37
CA THR A 37 17.76 10.76 -6.90
C THR A 37 16.35 10.90 -6.34
N THR A 38 15.45 9.99 -6.72
CA THR A 38 14.10 9.94 -6.17
C THR A 38 14.12 9.30 -4.78
N GLN A 39 13.63 10.01 -3.75
CA GLN A 39 13.51 9.44 -2.40
C GLN A 39 12.21 8.65 -2.19
N ARG A 40 11.17 8.95 -2.96
CA ARG A 40 9.84 8.37 -2.84
C ARG A 40 9.22 8.20 -4.22
N GLY A 41 8.31 7.23 -4.30
CA GLY A 41 7.58 6.93 -5.52
C GLY A 41 8.34 6.01 -6.46
N LEU A 42 7.61 5.50 -7.45
CA LEU A 42 8.12 4.74 -8.58
C LEU A 42 7.97 5.56 -9.83
N ARG A 43 8.82 5.31 -10.83
CA ARG A 43 8.67 5.97 -12.13
C ARG A 43 7.35 5.52 -12.77
N GLN A 44 6.61 6.45 -13.38
CA GLN A 44 5.44 6.07 -14.17
C GLN A 44 5.88 5.18 -15.34
N GLY A 45 5.15 4.09 -15.58
CA GLY A 45 5.54 3.08 -16.57
C GLY A 45 6.65 2.12 -16.09
N ASP A 46 7.01 2.15 -14.79
CA ASP A 46 7.88 1.12 -14.21
C ASP A 46 7.16 -0.25 -14.24
N PRO A 47 7.74 -1.27 -14.89
CA PRO A 47 7.12 -2.59 -14.99
C PRO A 47 6.96 -3.30 -13.63
N LEU A 48 7.71 -2.89 -12.60
CA LEU A 48 7.59 -3.45 -11.25
C LEU A 48 6.47 -2.82 -10.43
N ALA A 49 6.00 -1.62 -10.80
CA ALA A 49 5.02 -0.89 -10.01
C ALA A 49 3.74 -1.71 -9.72
N PRO A 50 3.08 -2.36 -10.71
CA PRO A 50 1.87 -3.14 -10.45
C PRO A 50 2.08 -4.25 -9.41
N PHE A 51 3.22 -4.93 -9.48
CA PHE A 51 3.56 -5.98 -8.52
C PHE A 51 3.77 -5.40 -7.12
N LEU A 52 4.54 -4.31 -6.99
CA LEU A 52 4.80 -3.68 -5.71
C LEU A 52 3.53 -3.13 -5.06
N PHE A 53 2.59 -2.61 -5.85
CA PHE A 53 1.26 -2.22 -5.36
C PHE A 53 0.49 -3.39 -4.74
N LEU A 54 0.49 -4.57 -5.39
CA LEU A 54 -0.16 -5.76 -4.83
C LEU A 54 0.46 -6.21 -3.50
N VAL A 55 1.79 -6.14 -3.39
CA VAL A 55 2.47 -6.48 -2.13
C VAL A 55 2.04 -5.53 -1.02
N VAL A 56 1.94 -4.22 -1.29
CA VAL A 56 1.47 -3.22 -0.32
C VAL A 56 0.02 -3.47 0.07
N ALA A 57 -0.85 -3.76 -0.90
CA ALA A 57 -2.24 -4.12 -0.68
C ALA A 57 -2.40 -5.35 0.23
N GLU A 58 -1.60 -6.39 0.02
CA GLU A 58 -1.58 -7.57 0.89
C GLU A 58 -1.11 -7.22 2.30
N GLY A 59 -0.07 -6.39 2.43
CA GLY A 59 0.40 -5.89 3.72
C GLY A 59 -0.69 -5.13 4.49
N MET A 60 -1.43 -4.25 3.80
CA MET A 60 -2.55 -3.49 4.37
C MET A 60 -3.71 -4.40 4.78
N SER A 61 -4.04 -5.39 3.94
CA SER A 61 -5.05 -6.41 4.25
C SER A 61 -4.69 -7.20 5.52
N GLY A 62 -3.41 -7.56 5.67
CA GLY A 62 -2.90 -8.20 6.88
C GLY A 62 -3.02 -7.32 8.13
N MET A 63 -2.68 -6.03 8.02
CA MET A 63 -2.82 -5.08 9.14
C MET A 63 -4.29 -4.90 9.55
N MET A 64 -5.20 -4.83 8.58
CA MET A 64 -6.64 -4.74 8.86
C MET A 64 -7.18 -6.01 9.50
N ARG A 65 -6.71 -7.20 9.08
CA ARG A 65 -7.07 -8.46 9.73
C ARG A 65 -6.66 -8.47 11.19
N GLU A 66 -5.44 -8.01 11.46
CA GLU A 66 -4.90 -7.92 12.82
C GLU A 66 -5.64 -6.89 13.69
N ALA A 67 -6.00 -5.73 13.12
CA ALA A 67 -6.79 -4.71 13.80
C ALA A 67 -8.15 -5.25 14.23
N VAL A 68 -8.82 -6.01 13.35
CA VAL A 68 -10.09 -6.65 13.72
C VAL A 68 -9.89 -7.75 14.76
N ASN A 69 -8.87 -8.60 14.63
CA ASN A 69 -8.58 -9.66 15.60
C ASN A 69 -8.33 -9.11 17.00
N LYS A 70 -7.73 -7.91 17.10
CA LYS A 70 -7.51 -7.18 18.36
C LYS A 70 -8.75 -6.42 18.86
N GLY A 71 -9.88 -6.48 18.16
CA GLY A 71 -11.08 -5.72 18.50
C GLY A 71 -10.94 -4.21 18.31
N LEU A 72 -9.90 -3.75 17.60
CA LEU A 72 -9.66 -2.33 17.32
C LEU A 72 -10.49 -1.83 16.14
N TYR A 73 -11.04 -2.73 15.33
CA TYR A 73 -11.86 -2.40 14.19
C TYR A 73 -13.08 -3.32 14.09
N THR A 74 -14.28 -2.75 14.03
CA THR A 74 -15.53 -3.49 13.83
C THR A 74 -15.91 -3.50 12.36
N ARG A 75 -15.99 -4.69 11.77
CA ARG A 75 -16.32 -4.90 10.35
C ARG A 75 -17.74 -4.45 10.03
N TYR A 76 -18.01 -4.15 8.76
CA TYR A 76 -19.36 -3.89 8.26
C TYR A 76 -19.99 -5.17 7.71
N ARG A 77 -21.32 -5.33 7.84
CA ARG A 77 -22.06 -6.48 7.31
C ARG A 77 -22.91 -6.07 6.12
N VAL A 78 -22.74 -6.74 5.00
CA VAL A 78 -23.41 -6.40 3.73
C VAL A 78 -24.40 -7.49 3.33
N GLY A 79 -25.58 -7.06 2.88
CA GLY A 79 -26.57 -7.92 2.24
C GLY A 79 -27.32 -8.85 3.20
N LYS A 80 -28.17 -9.70 2.62
CA LYS A 80 -28.99 -10.67 3.38
C LYS A 80 -28.12 -11.72 4.09
N ASP A 81 -27.03 -12.12 3.46
CA ASP A 81 -26.11 -13.14 3.98
C ASP A 81 -25.14 -12.60 5.04
N GLN A 82 -25.23 -11.29 5.36
CA GLN A 82 -24.44 -10.65 6.42
C GLN A 82 -22.93 -10.85 6.23
N VAL A 83 -22.46 -10.73 4.98
CA VAL A 83 -21.03 -10.90 4.66
C VAL A 83 -20.24 -9.80 5.35
N GLU A 84 -19.27 -10.20 6.18
CA GLU A 84 -18.40 -9.26 6.87
C GLU A 84 -17.31 -8.74 5.91
N VAL A 85 -17.27 -7.42 5.75
CA VAL A 85 -16.28 -6.70 4.95
C VAL A 85 -15.65 -5.61 5.80
N ASN A 86 -14.34 -5.43 5.64
CA ASN A 86 -13.58 -4.39 6.33
C ASN A 86 -12.80 -3.47 5.37
N MET A 87 -12.50 -3.97 4.17
CA MET A 87 -11.73 -3.24 3.17
C MET A 87 -12.06 -3.74 1.76
N LEU A 88 -12.12 -2.84 0.79
CA LEU A 88 -12.16 -3.11 -0.64
C LEU A 88 -11.02 -2.33 -1.31
N GLN A 89 -10.28 -2.98 -2.20
CA GLN A 89 -9.15 -2.36 -2.89
C GLN A 89 -9.23 -2.61 -4.39
N PHE A 90 -8.98 -1.57 -5.18
CA PHE A 90 -8.84 -1.65 -6.61
C PHE A 90 -7.82 -0.62 -7.09
N ALA A 91 -6.70 -1.09 -7.65
CA ALA A 91 -5.58 -0.23 -8.06
C ALA A 91 -5.13 0.72 -6.92
N ASP A 92 -5.28 2.03 -7.12
CA ASP A 92 -4.96 3.10 -6.17
C ASP A 92 -6.12 3.46 -5.23
N ASP A 93 -7.33 2.95 -5.47
CA ASP A 93 -8.49 3.19 -4.63
C ASP A 93 -8.59 2.15 -3.50
N THR A 94 -8.73 2.63 -2.26
CA THR A 94 -8.99 1.79 -1.09
C THR A 94 -10.19 2.34 -0.30
N LEU A 95 -11.21 1.51 -0.15
CA LEU A 95 -12.38 1.80 0.69
C LEU A 95 -12.33 0.99 1.98
N PHE A 96 -12.39 1.67 3.12
CA PHE A 96 -12.54 1.04 4.42
C PHE A 96 -14.02 1.02 4.82
N LEU A 97 -14.49 -0.16 5.23
CA LEU A 97 -15.90 -0.41 5.56
C LEU A 97 -15.99 -0.87 7.01
N GLY A 98 -16.73 -0.15 7.83
CA GLY A 98 -16.91 -0.52 9.23
C GLY A 98 -18.14 0.16 9.81
N GLU A 99 -18.48 -0.21 11.04
CA GLU A 99 -19.52 0.50 11.80
C GLU A 99 -19.14 1.97 12.03
N ALA A 100 -20.16 2.82 12.16
CA ALA A 100 -20.01 4.25 12.41
C ALA A 100 -19.62 4.53 13.87
N THR A 101 -18.39 4.16 14.24
CA THR A 101 -17.86 4.32 15.60
C THR A 101 -16.60 5.20 15.59
N LYS A 102 -16.36 5.92 16.70
CA LYS A 102 -15.14 6.71 16.88
C LYS A 102 -13.88 5.83 16.83
N THR A 103 -13.97 4.62 17.39
CA THR A 103 -12.87 3.63 17.40
C THR A 103 -12.46 3.27 15.97
N ASN A 104 -13.41 2.96 15.09
CA ASN A 104 -13.10 2.65 13.69
C ASN A 104 -12.44 3.82 12.94
N ILE A 105 -12.88 5.04 13.21
CA ILE A 105 -12.28 6.25 12.62
C ILE A 105 -10.82 6.38 13.06
N ILE A 106 -10.53 6.26 14.36
CA ILE A 106 -9.17 6.38 14.91
C ILE A 106 -8.27 5.26 14.37
N THR A 107 -8.74 4.01 14.38
CA THR A 107 -7.99 2.87 13.89
C THR A 107 -7.63 3.02 12.41
N ARG A 108 -8.54 3.57 11.57
CA ARG A 108 -8.25 3.87 10.16
C ARG A 108 -7.09 4.84 10.01
N TYR A 109 -7.06 5.91 10.80
CA TYR A 109 -5.96 6.88 10.73
C TYR A 109 -4.62 6.18 10.97
N PHE A 110 -4.51 5.36 12.03
CA PHE A 110 -3.28 4.65 12.35
C PHE A 110 -2.86 3.58 11.33
N THR A 111 -3.78 3.02 10.55
CA THR A 111 -3.44 2.01 9.52
C THR A 111 -2.99 2.63 8.20
N MET A 112 -3.22 3.94 8.00
CA MET A 112 -2.86 4.66 6.76
C MET A 112 -1.59 5.52 6.89
N VAL A 113 -1.00 5.66 8.09
CA VAL A 113 0.28 6.39 8.29
C VAL A 113 1.47 5.44 8.30
#